data_AF-A0A5C3KKZ0-F1
#
_entry.id   AF-A0A5C3KKZ0-F1
#
_cell.length_a   1.000
_cell.length_b   1.000
_cell.length_c   1.000
_cell.angle_alpha   90.00
_cell.angle_beta   90.00
_cell.angle_gamma   90.00
#
_symmetry.space_group_name_H-M   'P 1'
#
loop_
_entity.id
_entity.type
_entity.pdbx_description
1 polymer ?
#
loop_
_entity_poly.entity_id
_entity_poly.type
_entity_poly.pdbx_seq_one_letter_code
_entity_poly.pdbx_strand_id
1 'polypeptide(L)' 'EIRVLSFNVARNYLHVDALLESLKEDFNIIFIQEPPWRTVRHAPSTMTRRGDAVIRAPHHPDWISMVRWSGED' A
#
# COMPACT_ATOMS: atom_id res chain seq x y z
N GLU A 1 -20.07 -0.01 15.35
CA GLU A 1 -18.99 0.89 15.79
C GLU A 1 -17.88 0.84 14.75
N ILE A 2 -17.21 1.96 14.44
CA ILE A 2 -16.11 1.99 13.46
C ILE A 2 -14.80 1.96 14.24
N ARG A 3 -13.98 0.92 14.01
CA ARG A 3 -12.68 0.73 14.64
C ARG A 3 -11.57 1.20 13.70
N VAL A 4 -10.74 2.13 14.16
CA VAL A 4 -9.68 2.76 13.37
C VAL A 4 -8.32 2.56 14.05
N LEU A 5 -7.32 2.14 13.29
CA LEU A 5 -5.92 2.02 13.74
C LEU A 5 -5.03 2.98 12.95
N SER A 6 -4.03 3.55 13.61
CA SER A 6 -2.90 4.22 12.96
C SER A 6 -1.60 3.64 13.49
N PHE A 7 -0.74 3.15 12.60
CA PHE A 7 0.48 2.44 12.97
C PHE A 7 1.64 2.72 12.02
N ASN A 8 2.84 2.93 12.56
CA ASN A 8 4.07 3.10 11.79
C ASN A 8 4.78 1.76 11.62
N VAL A 9 4.98 1.35 10.38
CA VAL A 9 5.56 0.04 10.03
C VAL A 9 7.06 0.11 9.75
N ALA A 10 7.67 1.30 9.86
CA ALA A 10 9.11 1.55 9.71
C ALA A 10 9.71 0.90 8.45
N ARG A 11 8.98 0.99 7.32
CA ARG A 11 9.34 0.39 6.03
C ARG A 11 9.57 -1.13 6.08
N ASN A 12 8.92 -1.83 7.00
CA ASN A 12 9.02 -3.29 7.13
C ASN A 12 7.86 -3.99 6.41
N TYR A 13 8.17 -4.67 5.30
CA TYR A 13 7.18 -5.36 4.46
C TYR A 13 6.50 -6.54 5.15
N LEU A 14 7.29 -7.39 5.81
CA LEU A 14 6.77 -8.55 6.53
C LEU A 14 5.82 -8.11 7.66
N HIS A 15 6.13 -6.95 8.27
CA HIS A 15 5.28 -6.39 9.30
C HIS A 15 3.93 -5.93 8.74
N VAL A 16 3.88 -5.31 7.57
CA VAL A 16 2.61 -4.91 6.96
C VAL A 16 1.74 -6.11 6.65
N ASP A 17 2.30 -7.16 6.02
CA ASP A 17 1.53 -8.34 5.65
C ASP A 17 0.92 -9.03 6.88
N ALA A 18 1.74 -9.23 7.93
CA ALA A 18 1.27 -9.82 9.18
C ALA A 18 0.22 -8.95 9.88
N LEU A 19 0.39 -7.62 9.86
CA LEU A 19 -0.53 -6.68 10.47
C LEU A 19 -1.88 -6.66 9.74
N LEU A 20 -1.89 -6.65 8.40
CA LEU A 20 -3.14 -6.67 7.63
C LEU A 20 -3.92 -7.97 7.83
N GLU A 21 -3.25 -9.12 7.85
CA GLU A 21 -3.92 -10.41 8.07
C GLU A 21 -4.51 -10.50 9.50
N SER A 22 -3.78 -10.01 10.50
CA SER A 22 -4.21 -10.09 11.91
C SER A 22 -5.38 -9.16 12.26
N LEU A 23 -5.54 -8.05 11.54
CA LEU A 23 -6.47 -6.99 11.91
C LEU A 23 -7.78 -6.98 11.11
N LYS A 24 -7.93 -7.87 10.12
CA LYS A 24 -9.06 -7.87 9.16
C LYS A 24 -10.44 -8.05 9.80
N GLU A 25 -10.52 -8.72 10.94
CA GLU A 25 -11.78 -8.92 11.67
C GLU A 25 -12.02 -7.83 12.74
N ASP A 26 -10.97 -7.12 13.13
CA ASP A 26 -10.97 -6.21 14.28
C ASP A 26 -11.00 -4.72 13.93
N PHE A 27 -10.58 -4.34 12.72
CA PHE A 27 -10.51 -2.94 12.33
C PHE A 27 -11.21 -2.70 10.99
N ASN A 28 -11.83 -1.53 10.86
CA ASN A 28 -12.47 -1.11 9.62
C ASN A 28 -11.52 -0.27 8.76
N ILE A 29 -10.64 0.52 9.39
CA ILE A 29 -9.72 1.44 8.71
C ILE A 29 -8.36 1.36 9.39
N ILE A 30 -7.29 1.22 8.58
CA ILE A 30 -5.91 1.23 9.04
C ILE A 30 -5.13 2.31 8.30
N PHE A 31 -4.52 3.23 9.03
CA PHE A 31 -3.52 4.17 8.54
C PHE A 31 -2.12 3.59 8.75
N ILE A 32 -1.40 3.35 7.66
CA ILE A 32 -0.02 2.87 7.69
C ILE A 32 0.93 4.04 7.45
N GLN A 33 1.82 4.30 8.40
CA GLN A 33 2.89 5.29 8.28
C GLN A 33 4.21 4.60 7.90
N GLU A 34 5.03 5.28 7.09
CA GLU A 34 6.26 4.74 6.50
C GLU A 34 6.09 3.37 5.81
N PRO A 35 5.08 3.19 4.93
CA PRO A 35 4.91 1.92 4.25
C PRO A 35 6.11 1.58 3.35
N PRO A 36 6.43 0.28 3.19
CA PRO A 36 7.51 -0.21 2.33
C PRO A 36 7.08 -0.18 0.87
N TRP A 37 7.07 1.01 0.30
CA TRP A 37 6.83 1.27 -1.12
C TRP A 37 7.81 0.48 -2.01
N ARG A 38 7.29 -0.36 -2.91
CA ARG A 38 8.12 -1.03 -3.93
C ARG A 38 7.68 -0.65 -5.34
N THR A 39 8.65 -0.48 -6.22
CA THR A 39 8.39 -0.38 -7.66
C THR A 39 7.96 -1.75 -8.16
N VAL A 40 6.71 -1.87 -8.60
CA VAL A 40 6.12 -3.14 -9.06
C VAL A 40 6.23 -3.29 -10.58
N ARG A 41 6.22 -2.18 -11.32
CA ARG A 41 6.48 -2.17 -12.77
C ARG A 41 6.92 -0.78 -13.22
N HIS A 42 7.54 -0.68 -14.38
CA HIS A 42 7.62 0.59 -15.09
C HIS A 42 6.46 0.66 -16.07
N ALA A 43 5.56 1.64 -15.90
CA ALA A 43 4.47 1.88 -16.85
C ALA A 43 5.01 2.66 -18.05
N PRO A 44 4.68 2.28 -19.30
CA PRO A 44 5.08 3.04 -20.49
C PRO A 44 4.70 4.51 -20.33
N SER A 45 5.66 5.41 -20.50
CA SER A 45 5.48 6.85 -20.39
C SER A 45 5.89 7.50 -21.69
N THR A 46 5.17 8.53 -22.10
CA THR A 46 5.52 9.34 -23.29
C THR A 46 6.80 10.12 -23.09
N MET A 47 7.24 10.30 -21.84
CA MET A 47 8.42 11.09 -21.48
C MET A 47 9.69 10.25 -21.26
N THR A 48 9.58 8.96 -20.93
CA THR A 48 10.74 8.12 -20.60
C THR A 48 10.70 6.76 -21.30
N ARG A 49 11.79 6.41 -22.01
CA ARG A 49 11.93 5.11 -22.72
C ARG A 49 11.91 3.90 -21.78
N ARG A 50 12.21 4.09 -20.49
CA ARG A 50 12.13 3.07 -19.45
C ARG A 50 10.73 2.93 -18.84
N GLY A 51 9.87 3.93 -18.99
CA GLY A 51 8.59 4.01 -18.30
C GLY A 51 8.70 4.51 -16.85
N ASP A 52 7.61 5.08 -16.35
CA ASP A 52 7.54 5.65 -15.02
C ASP A 52 7.36 4.55 -13.98
N ALA A 53 8.07 4.66 -12.85
CA ALA A 53 8.03 3.66 -11.79
C ALA A 53 6.65 3.64 -11.12
N VAL A 54 5.89 2.56 -11.33
CA VAL A 54 4.66 2.30 -10.61
C VAL A 54 5.03 1.74 -9.25
N ILE A 55 4.90 2.58 -8.23
CA ILE A 55 5.14 2.24 -6.85
C ILE A 55 3.84 1.70 -6.25
N ARG A 56 3.92 0.59 -5.51
CA ARG A 56 2.73 0.02 -4.85
C ARG A 56 2.95 -0.32 -3.39
N ALA A 57 1.90 -0.07 -2.60
CA ALA A 57 1.80 -0.50 -1.22
C ALA A 57 1.58 -2.03 -1.15
N PRO A 58 1.88 -2.67 -0.01
CA PRO A 58 1.48 -4.06 0.23
C PRO A 58 -0.02 -4.27 -0.08
N HIS A 59 -0.35 -5.36 -0.77
CA HIS A 59 -1.70 -5.67 -1.20
C HIS A 59 -2.21 -6.91 -0.47
N HIS A 60 -3.34 -6.78 0.21
CA HIS A 60 -4.00 -7.87 0.91
C HIS A 60 -5.43 -8.04 0.38
N PRO A 61 -5.89 -9.27 0.07
CA PRO A 61 -7.19 -9.49 -0.59
C PRO A 61 -8.39 -8.97 0.21
N ASP A 62 -8.30 -9.03 1.55
CA ASP A 62 -9.37 -8.54 2.44
C ASP A 62 -9.35 -7.01 2.65
N TRP A 63 -8.39 -6.29 2.07
CA TRP A 63 -8.22 -4.84 2.26
C TRP A 63 -8.23 -4.08 0.94
N ILE A 64 -8.95 -2.95 0.92
CA ILE A 64 -8.93 -2.01 -0.21
C ILE A 64 -7.93 -0.89 0.10
N SER A 65 -6.92 -0.71 -0.75
CA SER A 65 -5.99 0.42 -0.64
C SER A 65 -6.68 1.71 -1.08
N MET A 66 -6.66 2.73 -0.22
CA MET A 66 -7.17 4.08 -0.52
C MET A 66 -6.07 5.01 -1.09
N VAL A 67 -4.85 4.52 -1.27
CA VAL A 67 -3.75 5.31 -1.85
C VAL A 67 -4.03 5.52 -3.33
N ARG A 68 -4.16 6.80 -3.74
CA ARG A 68 -4.24 7.17 -5.15
C ARG A 68 -2.90 6.86 -5.83
N TRP A 69 -2.92 6.06 -6.88
CA TRP A 69 -1.73 5.70 -7.64
C TRP A 69 -1.31 6.88 -8.50
N SER A 70 -0.02 7.22 -8.49
CA SER A 70 0.53 8.12 -9.52
C SER A 70 0.50 7.38 -10.86
N GLY A 71 -0.49 7.69 -11.70
CA GLY A 71 -0.66 7.09 -13.04
C GLY A 71 -2.08 6.62 -13.39
N GLU A 72 -3.07 6.81 -12.51
CA GLU A 72 -4.49 6.82 -12.92
C GLU A 72 -4.90 8.27 -13.23
N ASP A 73 -4.83 8.62 -14.53
CA ASP A 73 -5.66 9.68 -15.13
C ASP A 73 -6.93 9.05 -15.71
#